data_AF-A0A8T4U1N4-F1
#
_entry.id   AF-A0A8T4U1N4-F1
#
_cell.length_a   1.000
_cell.length_b   1.000
_cell.length_c   1.000
_cell.angle_alpha   90.00
_cell.angle_beta   90.00
_cell.angle_gamma   90.00
#
_symmetry.space_group_name_H-M   'P 1'
#
loop_
_entity.id
_entity.type
_entity.pdbx_description
1 polymer ?
#
loop_
_entity_poly.entity_id
_entity_poly.type
_entity_poly.pdbx_seq_one_letter_code
_entity_poly.pdbx_strand_id
1 'polypeptide(L)'
;MYEERRSRSAPVKEGAIVDVKIEADGAKGDGLAKVNGFVVFVKDAHKGEEIRVKITRVLKKYAFAERTDQDATESSDENYNESEDENLNEDLEEQDKEISDDDEEY
;
A
#
# COMPACT_ATOMS: atom_id res chain seq x y z
N MET A 1 -48.76 -22.80 -0.83
CA MET A 1 -47.73 -22.07 -0.06
C MET A 1 -46.75 -23.08 0.50
N TYR A 2 -45.53 -23.09 -0.01
CA TYR A 2 -44.34 -23.56 0.72
C TYR A 2 -43.23 -22.61 0.34
N GLU A 3 -42.55 -22.08 1.37
CA GLU A 3 -41.56 -21.01 1.30
C GLU A 3 -40.53 -21.23 0.20
N GLU A 4 -40.39 -20.19 -0.62
CA GLU A 4 -39.13 -19.61 -1.07
C GLU A 4 -37.92 -20.34 -0.47
N ARG A 5 -37.38 -21.32 -1.22
CA ARG A 5 -36.06 -21.85 -0.94
C ARG A 5 -35.15 -20.64 -0.96
N ARG A 6 -34.84 -20.10 0.23
CA ARG A 6 -33.97 -18.95 0.44
C ARG A 6 -32.91 -19.04 -0.62
N SER A 7 -33.03 -18.18 -1.63
CA SER A 7 -31.99 -17.93 -2.59
C SER A 7 -30.77 -17.75 -1.71
N ARG A 8 -29.86 -18.73 -1.71
CA ARG A 8 -28.52 -18.55 -1.14
C ARG A 8 -27.86 -17.56 -2.09
N SER A 9 -28.36 -16.33 -2.10
CA SER A 9 -27.66 -15.18 -2.62
C SER A 9 -26.36 -15.27 -1.89
N ALA A 10 -25.31 -15.55 -2.64
CA ALA A 10 -23.98 -15.44 -2.11
C ALA A 10 -23.91 -14.10 -1.36
N PRO A 11 -23.18 -14.03 -0.23
CA PRO A 11 -23.04 -12.79 0.53
C PRO A 11 -22.48 -11.63 -0.33
N VAL A 12 -22.02 -11.96 -1.53
CA VAL A 12 -21.38 -11.11 -2.49
C VAL A 12 -22.18 -11.06 -3.80
N LYS A 13 -22.24 -9.86 -4.41
CA LYS A 13 -22.81 -9.64 -5.75
C LYS A 13 -21.70 -9.46 -6.78
N GLU A 14 -21.95 -9.93 -7.99
CA GLU A 14 -21.09 -9.65 -9.15
C GLU A 14 -21.08 -8.14 -9.43
N GLY A 15 -19.89 -7.58 -9.64
CA GLY A 15 -19.65 -6.16 -9.86
C GLY A 15 -19.60 -5.30 -8.59
N ALA A 16 -19.87 -5.87 -7.42
CA ALA A 16 -19.75 -5.13 -6.16
C ALA A 16 -18.28 -4.98 -5.73
N ILE A 17 -17.99 -3.83 -5.13
CA ILE A 17 -16.71 -3.57 -4.47
C ILE A 17 -16.92 -3.84 -2.98
N VAL A 18 -16.06 -4.66 -2.41
CA VAL A 18 -16.11 -5.01 -0.99
C VAL A 18 -14.71 -4.99 -0.40
N ASP A 19 -14.62 -4.52 0.84
CA ASP A 19 -13.40 -4.56 1.64
C ASP A 19 -13.25 -5.96 2.23
N VAL A 20 -12.12 -6.61 1.97
CA VAL A 20 -11.81 -7.94 2.49
C VAL A 20 -10.40 -7.97 3.06
N LYS A 21 -10.24 -8.77 4.11
CA LYS A 21 -8.95 -9.09 4.69
C LYS A 21 -8.44 -10.41 4.13
N ILE A 22 -7.21 -10.41 3.64
CA ILE A 22 -6.56 -11.60 3.12
C ILE A 22 -5.99 -12.42 4.29
N GLU A 23 -6.51 -13.62 4.49
CA GLU A 23 -6.07 -14.51 5.58
C GLU A 23 -4.85 -15.36 5.19
N ALA A 24 -4.70 -15.65 3.89
CA ALA A 24 -3.61 -16.46 3.36
C ALA A 24 -3.30 -16.11 1.91
N ASP A 25 -2.05 -16.30 1.51
CA ASP A 25 -1.60 -16.32 0.12
C ASP A 25 -1.74 -17.74 -0.45
N GLY A 26 -2.07 -17.82 -1.73
CA GLY A 26 -2.11 -19.05 -2.51
C GLY A 26 -0.80 -19.29 -3.25
N ALA A 27 -0.55 -20.54 -3.64
CA ALA A 27 0.70 -20.98 -4.27
C ALA A 27 1.06 -20.26 -5.59
N LYS A 28 0.13 -19.53 -6.20
CA LYS A 28 0.31 -18.79 -7.46
C LYS A 28 0.28 -17.25 -7.29
N GLY A 29 0.29 -16.75 -6.05
CA GLY A 29 0.12 -15.32 -5.77
C GLY A 29 -1.35 -14.85 -5.79
N ASP A 30 -2.29 -15.79 -5.66
CA ASP A 30 -3.70 -15.49 -5.45
C ASP A 30 -3.97 -15.29 -3.94
N GLY A 31 -4.55 -14.18 -3.53
CA GLY A 31 -4.97 -13.96 -2.15
C GLY A 31 -6.25 -14.71 -1.83
N LEU A 32 -6.26 -15.41 -0.69
CA LEU A 32 -7.42 -16.13 -0.16
C LEU A 32 -8.08 -15.31 0.94
N ALA A 33 -9.25 -14.77 0.64
CA ALA A 33 -10.12 -14.11 1.60
C ALA A 33 -11.30 -15.02 1.98
N LYS A 34 -11.67 -15.01 3.26
CA LYS A 34 -12.78 -15.81 3.77
C LYS A 34 -13.79 -14.91 4.47
N VAL A 35 -14.97 -14.79 3.88
CA VAL A 35 -16.06 -13.95 4.41
C VAL A 35 -17.22 -14.85 4.83
N ASN A 36 -17.46 -15.00 6.13
CA ASN A 36 -18.55 -15.83 6.67
C ASN A 36 -18.61 -17.26 6.08
N GLY A 37 -17.45 -17.89 5.87
CA GLY A 37 -17.35 -19.23 5.27
C GLY A 37 -17.47 -19.28 3.75
N PHE A 38 -17.55 -18.12 3.09
CA PHE A 38 -17.49 -17.98 1.64
C PHE A 38 -16.07 -17.59 1.21
N VAL A 39 -15.50 -18.34 0.26
CA VAL A 39 -14.12 -18.15 -0.20
C VAL A 39 -14.10 -17.18 -1.38
N VAL A 40 -13.27 -16.15 -1.31
CA VAL A 40 -13.06 -15.18 -2.38
C VAL A 40 -11.59 -15.24 -2.78
N PHE A 41 -11.36 -15.53 -4.06
CA PHE A 41 -10.04 -15.53 -4.67
C PHE A 41 -9.77 -14.13 -5.24
N VAL A 42 -8.75 -13.48 -4.72
CA VAL A 42 -8.35 -12.14 -5.13
C VAL A 42 -7.06 -12.25 -5.92
N LYS A 43 -7.09 -11.87 -7.19
CA LYS A 43 -5.88 -11.86 -8.02
C LYS A 43 -4.95 -10.76 -7.52
N ASP A 44 -3.65 -11.05 -7.45
CA ASP A 44 -2.62 -10.13 -6.98
C ASP A 44 -2.97 -9.65 -5.56
N ALA A 45 -2.91 -10.51 -4.54
CA ALA A 45 -3.20 -10.11 -3.16
C ALA A 45 -2.37 -10.93 -2.18
N HIS A 46 -1.80 -10.28 -1.16
CA HIS A 46 -0.93 -10.92 -0.19
C HIS A 46 -1.59 -11.04 1.19
N LYS A 47 -1.12 -12.04 1.94
CA LYS A 47 -1.58 -12.29 3.30
C LYS A 47 -1.31 -11.09 4.20
N GLY A 48 -2.32 -10.69 4.97
CA GLY A 48 -2.20 -9.61 5.96
C GLY A 48 -2.66 -8.25 5.45
N GLU A 49 -2.91 -8.10 4.15
CA GLU A 49 -3.46 -6.87 3.57
C GLU A 49 -4.99 -6.81 3.75
N GLU A 50 -5.50 -5.61 3.99
CA GLU A 50 -6.92 -5.27 3.93
C GLU A 50 -7.13 -4.36 2.73
N ILE A 51 -7.74 -4.89 1.67
CA ILE A 51 -7.85 -4.22 0.38
C ILE A 51 -9.28 -4.26 -0.14
N ARG A 52 -9.61 -3.26 -0.94
CA ARG A 52 -10.86 -3.26 -1.71
C ARG A 52 -10.72 -4.12 -2.95
N VAL A 53 -11.65 -5.06 -3.06
CA VAL A 53 -11.69 -6.00 -4.17
C VAL A 53 -13.00 -5.86 -4.92
N LYS A 54 -12.93 -5.90 -6.24
CA LYS A 54 -14.08 -5.89 -7.12
C LYS A 54 -14.41 -7.30 -7.53
N ILE A 55 -15.62 -7.74 -7.23
CA ILE A 55 -16.06 -9.10 -7.53
C ILE A 55 -16.42 -9.19 -9.00
N THR A 56 -15.72 -10.05 -9.74
CA THR A 56 -15.94 -10.21 -11.18
C THR A 56 -16.96 -11.30 -11.46
N ARG A 57 -16.88 -12.41 -10.72
CA ARG A 57 -17.73 -13.60 -10.93
C ARG A 57 -18.04 -14.27 -9.60
N VAL A 58 -19.28 -14.65 -9.40
CA VAL A 58 -19.74 -15.36 -8.20
C VAL A 58 -20.23 -16.76 -8.56
N LEU A 59 -19.68 -17.78 -7.90
CA LEU A 59 -20.08 -19.18 -8.08
C LEU A 59 -20.78 -19.73 -6.83
N LYS A 60 -21.29 -20.95 -6.92
CA LYS A 60 -22.03 -21.63 -5.83
C LYS A 60 -21.25 -21.81 -4.53
N LYS A 61 -19.91 -21.86 -4.59
CA LYS A 61 -19.04 -22.15 -3.42
C LYS A 61 -17.94 -21.10 -3.17
N TYR A 62 -17.63 -20.27 -4.17
CA TYR A 62 -16.55 -19.29 -4.12
C TYR A 62 -16.81 -18.16 -5.12
N ALA A 63 -16.09 -17.05 -5.00
CA ALA A 63 -16.09 -15.97 -5.99
C ALA A 63 -14.67 -15.60 -6.42
N PHE A 64 -14.58 -14.98 -7.60
CA PHE A 64 -13.37 -14.34 -8.10
C PHE A 64 -13.51 -12.83 -7.95
N ALA A 65 -12.43 -12.21 -7.53
CA ALA A 65 -12.31 -10.77 -7.39
C ALA A 65 -10.92 -10.31 -7.85
N GLU A 66 -10.82 -9.03 -8.20
CA GLU A 66 -9.58 -8.36 -8.55
C GLU A 66 -9.34 -7.22 -7.55
N ARG A 67 -8.09 -6.98 -7.13
CA ARG A 67 -7.80 -5.79 -6.31
C ARG A 67 -8.11 -4.54 -7.12
N THR A 68 -8.65 -3.53 -6.48
CA THR A 68 -8.69 -2.19 -7.03
C THR A 68 -7.58 -1.41 -6.35
N ASP A 69 -6.60 -0.89 -7.09
CA ASP A 69 -5.39 -0.19 -6.60
C ASP A 69 -5.63 1.13 -5.83
N GLN A 70 -6.73 1.24 -5.09
CA GLN A 70 -7.09 2.46 -4.34
C GLN A 70 -6.41 2.60 -2.98
N ASP A 71 -5.67 1.59 -2.52
CA ASP A 71 -4.98 1.59 -1.22
C ASP A 71 -3.47 1.29 -1.39
N ALA A 72 -2.85 1.90 -2.42
CA ALA A 72 -1.40 2.04 -2.50
C ALA A 72 -0.94 3.21 -1.62
N THR A 73 -1.03 3.06 -0.30
CA THR A 73 -0.42 4.01 0.64
C THR A 73 0.03 3.25 1.88
N GLU A 74 1.34 2.93 1.86
CA GLU A 74 2.26 2.96 3.00
C GLU A 74 2.21 1.82 4.03
N SER A 75 3.15 0.87 3.88
CA SER A 75 4.10 0.34 4.90
C SER A 75 4.63 -1.00 4.38
N SER A 76 5.87 -1.13 3.89
CA SER A 76 7.11 -1.37 4.66
C SER A 76 8.14 -1.84 3.59
N ASP A 77 9.42 -1.45 3.46
CA ASP A 77 10.41 -0.84 4.34
C ASP A 77 11.51 -0.17 3.47
N GLU A 78 12.12 0.90 3.99
CA GLU A 78 13.47 1.44 3.73
C GLU A 78 14.02 1.48 2.29
N ASN A 79 13.96 2.66 1.66
CA ASN A 79 14.99 3.07 0.70
C ASN A 79 15.59 4.41 1.14
N TYR A 80 16.65 4.35 1.96
CA TYR A 80 17.57 5.47 2.14
C TYR A 80 18.36 5.63 0.85
N ASN A 81 17.81 6.41 -0.08
CA ASN A 81 18.57 6.82 -1.26
C ASN A 81 19.39 8.06 -0.88
N GLU A 82 20.63 7.79 -0.47
CA GLU A 82 21.72 8.74 -0.47
C GLU A 82 22.18 8.96 -1.92
N SER A 83 22.07 10.19 -2.42
CA SER A 83 22.94 10.85 -3.43
C SER A 83 22.26 12.16 -3.87
N GLU A 84 22.80 13.31 -3.47
CA GLU A 84 23.72 14.15 -4.27
C GLU A 84 23.00 14.96 -5.35
N ASP A 85 22.67 16.21 -5.01
CA ASP A 85 22.95 17.48 -5.73
C ASP A 85 22.14 18.58 -4.99
N GLU A 86 22.65 19.74 -4.61
CA GLU A 86 23.28 20.70 -5.50
C GLU A 86 24.41 21.52 -4.86
N ASN A 87 25.45 21.67 -5.66
CA ASN A 87 26.33 22.81 -5.72
C ASN A 87 25.55 24.14 -5.77
N LEU A 88 25.71 25.00 -4.76
CA LEU A 88 25.65 26.45 -4.95
C LEU A 88 26.84 27.13 -4.27
N ASN A 89 27.89 27.27 -5.09
CA ASN A 89 28.75 28.44 -5.27
C ASN A 89 29.63 28.91 -4.10
N GLU A 90 30.94 28.80 -4.37
CA GLU A 90 32.02 29.63 -3.85
C GLU A 90 31.63 31.11 -3.73
N ASP A 91 31.75 31.69 -2.54
CA ASP A 91 31.97 33.13 -2.37
C ASP A 91 32.70 33.41 -1.03
N LEU A 92 34.02 33.55 -1.17
CA LEU A 92 34.90 34.52 -0.50
C LEU A 92 35.45 34.26 0.92
N GLU A 93 36.76 33.99 0.89
CA GLU A 93 37.82 34.64 1.68
C GLU A 93 38.09 34.13 3.11
N GLU A 94 38.90 33.08 3.17
CA GLU A 94 39.94 32.93 4.21
C GLU A 94 41.09 33.93 3.99
N GLN A 95 41.77 34.25 5.10
CA GLN A 95 43.05 34.99 5.25
C GLN A 95 42.83 36.50 5.39
N ASP A 96 43.01 37.13 6.55
CA ASP A 96 44.22 37.05 7.37
C ASP A 96 43.89 37.53 8.80
N LYS A 97 44.06 36.64 9.78
CA LYS A 97 44.44 37.06 11.13
C LYS A 97 45.97 37.12 11.10
N GLU A 98 46.56 38.30 11.19
CA GLU A 98 47.73 38.57 12.05
C GLU A 98 48.13 40.06 12.01
N ILE A 99 48.15 40.66 13.22
CA ILE A 99 49.22 41.55 13.78
C ILE A 99 49.41 42.94 13.12
N SER A 100 49.43 44.07 13.83
CA SER A 100 50.03 44.40 15.13
C SER A 100 49.43 45.70 15.71
N ASP A 101 49.41 45.80 17.04
CA ASP A 101 49.47 47.01 17.89
C ASP A 101 49.54 48.38 17.18
N ASP A 102 48.52 49.22 17.39
CA ASP A 102 48.67 50.68 17.50
C ASP A 102 47.51 51.22 18.36
N ASP A 103 47.61 51.03 19.68
CA ASP A 103 46.71 51.63 20.69
C ASP A 103 47.58 52.32 21.75
N GLU A 104 47.83 53.62 21.54
CA GLU A 104 47.99 54.73 22.52
C GLU A 104 48.60 55.93 21.77
N GLU A 105 47.79 56.87 21.28
CA GLU A 105 47.30 58.09 21.97
C GLU A 105 48.40 59.13 22.30
N TYR A 106 48.32 60.25 21.54
CA TYR A 106 48.73 61.65 21.79
C TYR A 106 49.93 62.02 22.68
#